data_AF-A0A6C0IP66-F1
#
_entry.id   AF-A0A6C0IP66-F1
#
_cell.length_a   1.000
_cell.length_b   1.000
_cell.length_c   1.000
_cell.angle_alpha   90.00
_cell.angle_beta   90.00
_cell.angle_gamma   90.00
#
_symmetry.space_group_name_H-M   'P 1'
#
loop_
_entity.id
_entity.type
_entity.pdbx_description
1 polymer ?
#
loop_
_entity_poly.entity_id
_entity_poly.type
_entity_poly.pdbx_seq_one_letter_code
_entity_poly.pdbx_strand_id
1 'polypeptide(L)'
;MENTKTLYELDMIGFLGPLIVVLVNVYNLLVQPVYLAGYVLSLLVNSVINMLLKSYIQESRPYNSINIVTFDTHRGADIYGMPSGHAQSVAFSTMYIYLVQKSMWVLMLDMIILSLTVLQRWNYRKHTIYQLSIGCIIGAAVGYISYTVIKKIAETPTKTHNIL
;
A
#
# COMPACT_ATOMS: atom_id res chain seq x y z
N MET A 1 -29.09 3.12 15.54
CA MET A 1 -27.67 3.13 15.13
C MET A 1 -26.87 2.38 16.20
N GLU A 2 -27.05 1.07 16.27
CA GLU A 2 -26.58 0.25 17.39
C GLU A 2 -25.95 -1.02 16.81
N ASN A 3 -24.73 -0.88 16.28
CA ASN A 3 -23.86 -2.03 15.94
C ASN A 3 -22.40 -1.66 15.60
N THR A 4 -21.99 -0.39 15.72
CA THR A 4 -20.65 0.06 15.30
C THR A 4 -19.56 -0.16 16.35
N LYS A 5 -19.90 -0.48 17.62
CA LYS A 5 -18.89 -0.67 18.67
C LYS A 5 -18.18 -2.03 18.63
N THR A 6 -18.80 -3.08 18.10
CA THR A 6 -18.29 -4.46 18.19
C THR A 6 -17.16 -4.79 17.20
N LEU A 7 -16.89 -3.94 16.20
CA LEU A 7 -15.83 -4.17 15.20
C LEU A 7 -14.78 -3.05 15.13
N TYR A 8 -14.77 -2.11 16.08
CA TYR A 8 -13.84 -0.96 16.07
C TYR A 8 -12.37 -1.39 16.00
N GLU A 9 -12.00 -2.49 16.67
CA GLU A 9 -10.64 -3.02 16.65
C GLU A 9 -10.23 -3.50 15.25
N LEU A 10 -11.13 -4.19 14.53
CA LEU A 10 -10.90 -4.60 13.15
C LEU A 10 -10.83 -3.41 12.20
N ASP A 11 -11.66 -2.40 12.43
CA ASP A 11 -11.59 -1.13 11.70
C ASP A 11 -10.26 -0.42 11.96
N MET A 12 -9.74 -0.44 13.18
CA MET A 12 -8.42 0.12 13.49
C MET A 12 -7.30 -0.63 12.78
N ILE A 13 -7.39 -1.97 12.69
CA ILE A 13 -6.45 -2.77 11.89
C ILE A 13 -6.53 -2.36 10.41
N GLY A 14 -7.74 -2.21 9.85
CA GLY A 14 -7.92 -1.75 8.48
C GLY A 14 -7.40 -0.33 8.25
N PHE A 15 -7.60 0.57 9.21
CA PHE A 15 -7.08 1.93 9.16
C PHE A 15 -5.54 1.95 9.18
N LEU A 16 -4.93 1.15 10.06
CA LEU A 16 -3.47 1.02 10.20
C LEU A 16 -2.84 0.06 9.18
N GLY A 17 -3.63 -0.53 8.27
CA GLY A 17 -3.19 -1.56 7.33
C GLY A 17 -1.89 -1.25 6.60
N PRO A 18 -1.71 -0.05 6.01
CA PRO A 18 -0.44 0.31 5.36
C PRO A 18 0.76 0.25 6.31
N LEU A 19 0.62 0.72 7.56
CA LEU A 19 1.71 0.68 8.53
C LEU A 19 2.04 -0.76 8.94
N ILE A 20 1.00 -1.56 9.22
CA ILE A 20 1.17 -2.96 9.63
C ILE A 20 1.92 -3.75 8.55
N VAL A 21 1.49 -3.65 7.29
CA VAL A 21 2.12 -4.39 6.18
C VAL A 21 3.55 -3.89 5.93
N VAL A 22 3.81 -2.58 6.08
CA VAL A 22 5.20 -2.06 5.99
C VAL A 22 6.09 -2.71 7.05
N LEU A 23 5.64 -2.80 8.30
CA LEU A 23 6.42 -3.42 9.38
C LEU A 23 6.66 -4.91 9.13
N VAL A 24 5.61 -5.65 8.73
CA VAL A 24 5.71 -7.07 8.36
C VAL A 24 6.72 -7.26 7.23
N ASN A 25 6.66 -6.45 6.18
CA ASN A 25 7.51 -6.61 5.01
C ASN A 25 8.95 -6.20 5.28
N VAL A 26 9.16 -5.13 6.05
CA VAL A 26 10.51 -4.76 6.52
C VAL A 26 11.12 -5.91 7.29
N TYR A 27 10.40 -6.50 8.24
CA TYR A 27 10.88 -7.65 9.02
C TYR A 27 11.27 -8.83 8.12
N ASN A 28 10.41 -9.21 7.16
CA ASN A 28 10.68 -10.31 6.23
C ASN A 28 11.87 -10.03 5.29
N LEU A 29 12.20 -8.76 5.04
CA LEU A 29 13.26 -8.35 4.11
C LEU A 29 14.60 -8.01 4.80
N LEU A 30 14.70 -8.06 6.14
CA LEU A 30 15.93 -7.73 6.87
C LEU A 30 17.16 -8.52 6.40
N VAL A 31 16.97 -9.78 5.98
CA VAL A 31 18.03 -10.66 5.48
C VAL A 31 18.32 -10.49 3.98
N GLN A 32 17.57 -9.63 3.30
CA GLN A 32 17.65 -9.37 1.86
C GLN A 32 17.82 -7.87 1.60
N PRO A 33 18.97 -7.27 1.96
CA PRO A 33 19.14 -5.82 2.07
C PRO A 33 18.89 -5.07 0.76
N VAL A 34 19.23 -5.65 -0.40
CA VAL A 34 18.95 -5.04 -1.71
C VAL A 34 17.45 -4.93 -1.96
N TYR A 35 16.69 -5.98 -1.64
CA TYR A 35 15.23 -5.98 -1.77
C TYR A 35 14.55 -5.11 -0.72
N LEU A 36 15.11 -5.00 0.49
CA LEU A 36 14.64 -4.07 1.52
C LEU A 36 14.82 -2.61 1.10
N ALA A 37 16.02 -2.25 0.64
CA ALA A 37 16.30 -0.90 0.14
C ALA A 37 15.39 -0.56 -1.06
N GLY A 38 15.25 -1.52 -1.99
CA GLY A 38 14.33 -1.41 -3.12
C GLY A 38 12.88 -1.23 -2.69
N TYR A 39 12.42 -1.95 -1.66
CA TYR A 39 11.08 -1.83 -1.11
C TYR A 39 10.81 -0.43 -0.55
N VAL A 40 11.69 0.06 0.32
CA VAL A 40 11.55 1.38 0.97
C VAL A 40 11.54 2.50 -0.07
N LEU A 41 12.47 2.47 -1.04
CA LEU A 41 12.51 3.47 -2.11
C LEU A 41 11.23 3.41 -2.96
N SER A 42 10.80 2.21 -3.34
CA SER A 42 9.62 2.01 -4.18
C SER A 42 8.32 2.39 -3.45
N LEU A 43 8.26 2.26 -2.13
CA LEU A 43 7.14 2.71 -1.31
C LEU A 43 6.98 4.25 -1.37
N LEU A 44 8.10 4.99 -1.36
CA LEU A 44 8.09 6.44 -1.53
C LEU A 44 7.62 6.82 -2.94
N VAL A 45 8.16 6.15 -3.96
CA VAL A 45 7.72 6.34 -5.36
C VAL A 45 6.24 6.04 -5.52
N ASN A 46 5.74 4.95 -4.93
CA ASN A 46 4.31 4.60 -4.93
C ASN A 46 3.45 5.71 -4.33
N SER A 47 3.90 6.32 -3.23
CA SER A 47 3.22 7.46 -2.58
C SER A 47 3.20 8.70 -3.48
N VAL A 48 4.31 9.01 -4.16
CA VAL A 48 4.38 10.10 -5.14
C VAL A 48 3.43 9.84 -6.31
N ILE A 49 3.40 8.62 -6.85
CA ILE A 49 2.46 8.24 -7.92
C ILE A 49 1.01 8.44 -7.46
N ASN A 50 0.65 8.02 -6.25
CA ASN A 50 -0.70 8.26 -5.71
C ASN A 50 -1.04 9.75 -5.68
N MET A 51 -0.14 10.58 -5.16
CA MET A 51 -0.33 12.03 -5.05
C MET A 51 -0.49 12.69 -6.44
N LEU A 52 0.34 12.32 -7.41
CA LEU A 52 0.27 12.85 -8.77
C LEU A 52 -1.05 12.44 -9.45
N LEU A 53 -1.44 11.17 -9.34
CA LEU A 53 -2.69 10.68 -9.91
C LEU A 53 -3.91 11.35 -9.27
N LYS A 54 -3.92 11.54 -7.95
CA LYS A 54 -4.98 12.30 -7.27
C LYS A 54 -5.09 13.73 -7.78
N SER A 55 -3.96 14.39 -7.94
CA SER A 55 -3.91 15.78 -8.41
C SER A 55 -4.35 15.93 -9.87
N TYR A 56 -4.17 14.88 -10.67
CA TYR A 56 -4.59 14.83 -12.07
C TYR A 56 -6.07 14.45 -12.24
N ILE A 57 -6.52 13.39 -11.57
CA ILE A 57 -7.88 12.83 -11.72
C ILE A 57 -8.92 13.69 -11.00
N GLN A 58 -8.57 14.22 -9.82
CA GLN A 58 -9.40 15.12 -9.03
C GLN A 58 -10.82 14.60 -8.70
N GLU A 59 -11.01 13.27 -8.69
CA GLU A 59 -12.30 12.69 -8.36
C GLU A 59 -12.66 12.95 -6.89
N SER A 60 -13.88 13.43 -6.64
CA SER A 60 -14.37 13.72 -5.29
C SER A 60 -14.52 12.45 -4.45
N ARG A 61 -14.29 12.57 -3.14
CA ARG A 61 -14.64 11.53 -2.17
C ARG A 61 -16.16 11.40 -2.00
N PRO A 62 -16.66 10.27 -1.47
CA PRO A 62 -18.06 10.15 -1.08
C PRO A 62 -18.48 11.24 -0.09
N TYR A 63 -19.73 11.69 -0.19
CA TYR A 63 -20.31 12.63 0.78
C TYR A 63 -20.38 12.02 2.19
N ASN A 64 -20.34 12.89 3.20
CA ASN A 64 -20.47 12.52 4.62
C ASN A 64 -19.41 11.51 5.10
N SER A 65 -18.15 11.71 4.72
CA SER A 65 -17.03 10.89 5.18
C SER A 65 -16.95 10.87 6.71
N ILE A 66 -16.70 9.71 7.30
CA ILE A 66 -16.58 9.51 8.74
C ILE A 66 -15.10 9.38 9.08
N ASN A 67 -14.61 10.15 10.04
CA ASN A 67 -13.23 10.02 10.52
C ASN A 67 -13.21 9.01 11.68
N ILE A 68 -12.38 7.98 11.58
CA ILE A 68 -12.21 7.00 12.68
C ILE A 68 -11.39 7.60 13.83
N VAL A 69 -10.44 8.47 13.51
CA VAL A 69 -9.59 9.20 14.44
C VAL A 69 -9.51 10.67 14.04
N THR A 70 -9.20 11.56 14.99
CA THR A 70 -9.23 13.02 14.78
C THR A 70 -8.25 13.51 13.72
N PHE A 71 -7.15 12.79 13.50
CA PHE A 71 -6.12 13.12 12.51
C PHE A 71 -6.34 12.46 11.15
N ASP A 72 -7.42 11.68 10.95
CA ASP A 72 -7.83 11.11 9.66
C ASP A 72 -8.53 12.18 8.79
N THR A 73 -7.85 13.31 8.66
CA THR A 73 -8.25 14.49 7.88
C THR A 73 -7.48 14.55 6.57
N HIS A 74 -8.10 15.15 5.55
CA HIS A 74 -7.53 15.24 4.21
C HIS A 74 -7.05 16.66 3.94
N ARG A 75 -5.83 16.80 3.41
CA ARG A 75 -5.22 18.08 3.03
C ARG A 75 -4.46 17.92 1.71
N GLY A 76 -4.25 19.00 0.97
CA GLY A 76 -3.54 18.96 -0.31
C GLY A 76 -4.21 17.99 -1.30
N ALA A 77 -3.43 17.17 -1.99
CA ALA A 77 -3.95 16.19 -2.95
C ALA A 77 -4.88 15.14 -2.30
N ASP A 78 -4.79 14.90 -0.99
CA ASP A 78 -5.61 13.91 -0.31
C ASP A 78 -7.09 14.29 -0.19
N ILE A 79 -7.47 15.54 -0.52
CA ILE A 79 -8.89 15.90 -0.64
C ILE A 79 -9.61 15.05 -1.70
N TYR A 80 -8.88 14.60 -2.72
CA TYR A 80 -9.39 13.75 -3.79
C TYR A 80 -9.42 12.26 -3.38
N GLY A 81 -10.43 11.56 -3.89
CA GLY A 81 -10.75 10.18 -3.58
C GLY A 81 -10.07 9.16 -4.49
N MET A 82 -9.79 9.47 -5.76
CA MET A 82 -9.16 8.52 -6.67
C MET A 82 -7.67 8.81 -6.89
N PRO A 83 -6.78 7.81 -6.79
CA PRO A 83 -6.97 6.48 -6.19
C PRO A 83 -6.82 6.47 -4.66
N SER A 84 -7.37 5.45 -4.00
CA SER A 84 -7.17 5.26 -2.55
C SER A 84 -5.71 4.94 -2.23
N GLY A 85 -5.04 5.86 -1.52
CA GLY A 85 -3.64 5.68 -1.10
C GLY A 85 -3.44 4.52 -0.11
N HIS A 86 -4.42 4.27 0.77
CA HIS A 86 -4.34 3.12 1.69
C HIS A 86 -4.38 1.80 0.94
N ALA A 87 -5.37 1.63 0.05
CA ALA A 87 -5.50 0.42 -0.75
C ALA A 87 -4.28 0.23 -1.68
N GLN A 88 -3.81 1.32 -2.29
CA GLN A 88 -2.62 1.31 -3.14
C GLN A 88 -1.36 0.89 -2.39
N SER A 89 -1.09 1.44 -1.20
CA SER A 89 0.10 1.12 -0.42
C SER A 89 0.11 -0.32 0.10
N VAL A 90 -1.06 -0.82 0.54
CA VAL A 90 -1.16 -2.22 0.98
C VAL A 90 -0.99 -3.16 -0.22
N ALA A 91 -1.72 -2.95 -1.32
CA ALA A 91 -1.60 -3.81 -2.51
C ALA A 91 -0.20 -3.79 -3.15
N PHE A 92 0.46 -2.63 -3.17
CA PHE A 92 1.88 -2.51 -3.53
C PHE A 92 2.75 -3.43 -2.67
N SER A 93 2.60 -3.33 -1.36
CA SER A 93 3.43 -4.05 -0.41
C SER A 93 3.19 -5.55 -0.50
N THR A 94 1.93 -5.97 -0.58
CA THR A 94 1.52 -7.38 -0.76
C THR A 94 2.10 -7.98 -2.03
N MET A 95 1.98 -7.29 -3.17
CA MET A 95 2.53 -7.78 -4.43
C MET A 95 4.06 -7.87 -4.37
N TYR A 96 4.72 -6.82 -3.90
CA TYR A 96 6.18 -6.77 -3.83
C TYR A 96 6.74 -7.91 -2.95
N ILE A 97 6.25 -8.06 -1.72
CA ILE A 97 6.77 -9.07 -0.79
C ILE A 97 6.50 -10.49 -1.27
N TYR A 98 5.31 -10.73 -1.86
CA TYR A 98 4.99 -12.03 -2.43
C TYR A 98 5.95 -12.39 -3.57
N LEU A 99 6.31 -11.42 -4.42
CA LEU A 99 7.25 -11.69 -5.52
C LEU A 99 8.68 -11.95 -5.02
N VAL A 100 9.11 -11.32 -3.92
CA VAL A 100 10.43 -11.55 -3.33
C VAL A 100 10.48 -12.90 -2.60
N GLN A 101 9.57 -13.15 -1.67
CA GLN A 101 9.62 -14.30 -0.75
C GLN A 101 8.93 -15.54 -1.30
N LYS A 102 7.93 -15.37 -2.18
CA LYS A 102 7.01 -16.43 -2.62
C LYS A 102 6.30 -17.17 -1.48
N SER A 103 6.26 -16.57 -0.29
CA SER A 103 5.62 -17.14 0.90
C SER A 103 4.11 -16.96 0.84
N MET A 104 3.37 -18.07 0.79
CA MET A 104 1.91 -18.06 0.80
C MET A 104 1.36 -17.55 2.14
N TRP A 105 2.06 -17.81 3.25
CA TRP A 105 1.65 -17.36 4.58
C TRP A 105 1.66 -15.84 4.69
N VAL A 106 2.72 -15.19 4.19
CA VAL A 106 2.82 -13.72 4.16
C VAL A 106 1.77 -13.15 3.21
N LEU A 107 1.58 -13.75 2.04
CA LEU A 107 0.53 -13.33 1.10
C LEU A 107 -0.87 -13.39 1.74
N MET A 108 -1.21 -14.48 2.41
CA MET A 108 -2.51 -14.63 3.06
C MET A 108 -2.73 -13.58 4.16
N LEU A 109 -1.72 -13.36 5.00
CA LEU A 109 -1.77 -12.32 6.05
C LEU A 109 -2.00 -10.93 5.44
N ASP A 110 -1.20 -10.56 4.44
CA ASP A 110 -1.30 -9.27 3.78
C ASP A 110 -2.64 -9.09 3.04
N MET A 111 -3.18 -10.15 2.44
CA MET A 111 -4.49 -10.12 1.78
C MET A 111 -5.65 -9.95 2.78
N ILE A 112 -5.53 -10.51 3.99
CA ILE A 112 -6.48 -10.25 5.08
C ILE A 112 -6.40 -8.76 5.46
N ILE A 113 -5.20 -8.22 5.66
CA ILE A 113 -5.01 -6.80 6.01
C ILE A 113 -5.53 -5.88 4.88
N LEU A 114 -5.28 -6.23 3.61
CA LEU A 114 -5.82 -5.50 2.46
C LEU A 114 -7.34 -5.50 2.48
N SER A 115 -7.96 -6.65 2.75
CA SER A 115 -9.42 -6.79 2.83
C SER A 115 -10.01 -5.92 3.95
N LEU A 116 -9.40 -5.96 5.14
CA LEU A 116 -9.79 -5.09 6.26
C LEU A 116 -9.61 -3.61 5.92
N THR A 117 -8.53 -3.24 5.24
CA THR A 117 -8.28 -1.87 4.78
C THR A 117 -9.35 -1.39 3.81
N VAL A 118 -9.73 -2.23 2.83
CA VAL A 118 -10.78 -1.91 1.85
C VAL A 118 -12.13 -1.76 2.54
N LEU A 119 -12.49 -2.71 3.41
CA LEU A 119 -13.75 -2.67 4.16
C LEU A 119 -13.84 -1.43 5.06
N GLN A 120 -12.77 -1.11 5.78
CA GLN A 120 -12.70 0.09 6.62
C GLN A 120 -12.91 1.35 5.77
N ARG A 121 -12.15 1.51 4.67
CA ARG A 121 -12.23 2.72 3.84
C ARG A 121 -13.60 2.88 3.16
N TRP A 122 -14.25 1.78 2.83
CA TRP A 122 -15.61 1.79 2.29
C TRP A 122 -16.66 2.12 3.34
N ASN A 123 -16.66 1.42 4.49
CA ASN A 123 -17.63 1.62 5.57
C ASN A 123 -17.59 3.04 6.16
N TYR A 124 -16.40 3.65 6.21
CA TYR A 124 -16.21 5.03 6.69
C TYR A 124 -16.42 6.09 5.60
N ARG A 125 -16.92 5.68 4.41
CA ARG A 125 -17.21 6.55 3.26
C ARG A 125 -16.00 7.41 2.87
N LYS A 126 -14.79 6.88 3.02
CA LYS A 126 -13.57 7.56 2.60
C LYS A 126 -13.36 7.46 1.10
N HIS A 127 -13.77 6.34 0.53
CA HIS A 127 -13.61 6.01 -0.87
C HIS A 127 -14.80 5.20 -1.39
N THR A 128 -15.11 5.33 -2.68
CA THR A 128 -16.01 4.40 -3.39
C THR A 128 -15.30 3.07 -3.64
N ILE A 129 -16.06 2.01 -3.96
CA ILE A 129 -15.46 0.72 -4.32
C ILE A 129 -14.56 0.85 -5.57
N TYR A 130 -14.95 1.70 -6.53
CA TYR A 130 -14.16 1.97 -7.73
C TYR A 130 -12.81 2.63 -7.39
N GLN A 131 -12.82 3.63 -6.50
CA GLN A 131 -11.60 4.29 -6.00
C GLN A 131 -10.65 3.32 -5.26
N LEU A 132 -11.22 2.35 -4.55
CA LEU A 132 -10.46 1.30 -3.87
C LEU A 132 -9.87 0.30 -4.86
N SER A 133 -10.67 -0.19 -5.81
CA SER A 133 -10.21 -1.13 -6.84
C SER A 133 -9.09 -0.55 -7.70
N ILE A 134 -9.22 0.70 -8.15
CA ILE A 134 -8.16 1.37 -8.94
C ILE A 134 -6.90 1.56 -8.08
N GLY A 135 -7.05 1.91 -6.80
CA GLY A 135 -5.92 1.95 -5.87
C GLY A 135 -5.19 0.61 -5.76
N CYS A 136 -5.92 -0.49 -5.57
CA CYS A 136 -5.34 -1.84 -5.53
C CYS A 136 -4.60 -2.20 -6.82
N ILE A 137 -5.21 -1.92 -7.99
CA ILE A 137 -4.61 -2.23 -9.30
C ILE A 137 -3.30 -1.46 -9.49
N ILE A 138 -3.31 -0.16 -9.24
CA ILE A 138 -2.10 0.68 -9.35
C ILE A 138 -1.03 0.19 -8.38
N GLY A 139 -1.40 -0.08 -7.13
CA GLY A 139 -0.48 -0.55 -6.10
C GLY A 139 0.20 -1.85 -6.53
N ALA A 140 -0.60 -2.85 -6.91
CA ALA A 140 -0.08 -4.13 -7.39
C ALA A 140 0.81 -3.96 -8.63
N ALA A 141 0.43 -3.11 -9.60
CA ALA A 141 1.25 -2.84 -10.78
C ALA A 141 2.61 -2.21 -10.40
N VAL A 142 2.61 -1.20 -9.52
CA VAL A 142 3.85 -0.59 -9.01
C VAL A 142 4.69 -1.63 -8.27
N GLY A 143 4.08 -2.50 -7.46
CA GLY A 143 4.77 -3.56 -6.73
C GLY A 143 5.46 -4.56 -7.67
N TYR A 144 4.77 -4.99 -8.72
CA TYR A 144 5.30 -5.86 -9.76
C TYR A 144 6.47 -5.24 -10.54
N ILE A 145 6.31 -3.98 -10.97
CA ILE A 145 7.34 -3.24 -11.71
C ILE A 145 8.58 -3.07 -10.82
N SER A 146 8.38 -2.65 -9.57
CA SER A 146 9.45 -2.43 -8.59
C SER A 146 10.25 -3.70 -8.35
N TYR A 147 9.57 -4.83 -8.10
CA TYR A 147 10.24 -6.13 -7.96
C TYR A 147 11.09 -6.46 -9.20
N THR A 148 10.52 -6.30 -10.40
CA THR A 148 11.22 -6.63 -11.66
C THR A 148 12.49 -5.79 -11.83
N VAL A 149 12.42 -4.49 -11.55
CA VAL A 149 13.57 -3.58 -11.62
C VAL A 149 14.63 -3.95 -10.59
N ILE A 150 14.23 -4.15 -9.32
CA ILE A 150 15.17 -4.46 -8.23
C ILE A 150 15.81 -5.83 -8.42
N LYS A 151 15.06 -6.83 -8.83
CA LYS A 151 15.59 -8.16 -9.18
C LYS A 151 16.68 -8.05 -10.24
N LYS A 152 16.44 -7.28 -11.31
CA LYS A 152 17.43 -7.07 -12.37
C LYS A 152 18.71 -6.41 -11.83
N ILE A 153 18.57 -5.43 -10.93
CA ILE A 153 19.73 -4.77 -10.29
C ILE A 153 20.49 -5.76 -9.42
N ALA A 154 19.79 -6.56 -8.60
CA ALA A 154 20.38 -7.55 -7.71
C ALA A 154 21.12 -8.68 -8.45
N GLU A 155 20.63 -9.06 -9.63
CA GLU A 155 21.18 -10.14 -10.46
C GLU A 155 22.20 -9.65 -11.50
N THR A 156 22.38 -8.33 -11.66
CA THR A 156 23.40 -7.81 -12.58
C THR A 156 24.78 -8.01 -11.96
N PRO A 157 25.69 -8.78 -12.60
CA PRO A 157 27.03 -8.97 -12.06
C PRO A 157 27.74 -7.62 -11.99
N THR A 158 28.21 -7.25 -10.79
CA THR A 158 29.17 -6.16 -10.63
C THR A 158 30.36 -6.44 -11.54
N LYS A 159 30.53 -5.63 -12.59
CA LYS A 159 31.79 -5.60 -13.33
C LYS A 159 32.87 -5.22 -12.33
N THR A 160 33.66 -6.19 -11.90
CA THR A 160 34.88 -5.94 -11.12
C THR A 160 35.77 -5.07 -12.00
N HIS A 161 35.88 -3.78 -11.65
CA HIS A 161 36.98 -2.98 -12.13
C HIS A 161 38.25 -3.56 -11.48
N ASN A 162 38.88 -4.50 -12.18
CA ASN A 162 40.25 -4.90 -11.92
C ASN A 162 41.11 -3.67 -12.19
N ILE A 163 41.39 -2.91 -11.14
CA ILE A 163 42.48 -1.93 -11.14
C ILE A 163 43.74 -2.77 -10.89
N LEU A 164 44.41 -3.09 -12.00
CA LEU A 164 45.81 -3.54 -12.00
C LEU A 164 46.71 -2.38 -11.57
#